data_AF-A0A349SSI0-F1
#
_entry.id   AF-A0A349SSI0-F1
#
_cell.length_a   1.000
_cell.length_b   1.000
_cell.length_c   1.000
_cell.angle_alpha   90.00
_cell.angle_beta   90.00
_cell.angle_gamma   90.00
#
_symmetry.space_group_name_H-M   'P 1'
#
loop_
_entity.id
_entity.type
_entity.pdbx_description
1 polymer ?
#
loop_
_entity_poly.entity_id
_entity_poly.type
_entity_poly.pdbx_seq_one_letter_code
_entity_poly.pdbx_strand_id
1 'polypeptide(L)'
;MTENQNSNSNYQRNDRGRFNRPRSSKEWKLIEKMVMSSQDEHRKARRWGIFFKSLTFVYLFVMLMIFNPGMWDSGTVTASEPHVGLVDLKGMIMDDSEASADRLVSGLRDAFEAEHSKGVILRVNSPGGSPVQS
;
A
#
# COMPACT_ATOMS: atom_id res chain seq x y z
N MET A 1 -14.01 63.19 -69.62
CA MET A 1 -15.21 62.62 -68.98
C MET A 1 -14.96 61.13 -68.84
N THR A 2 -14.62 60.59 -67.65
CA THR A 2 -15.39 60.34 -66.41
C THR A 2 -15.27 58.82 -66.25
N GLU A 3 -14.47 58.34 -65.30
CA GLU A 3 -14.94 58.03 -63.94
C GLU A 3 -16.00 56.93 -63.97
N ASN A 4 -15.68 55.74 -63.47
CA ASN A 4 -16.27 55.35 -62.20
C ASN A 4 -15.57 54.14 -61.58
N GLN A 5 -15.40 54.30 -60.28
CA GLN A 5 -15.05 53.34 -59.27
C GLN A 5 -16.02 52.15 -59.30
N ASN A 6 -15.55 50.95 -58.99
CA ASN A 6 -16.24 50.25 -57.92
C ASN A 6 -15.30 49.36 -57.13
N SER A 7 -15.41 49.56 -55.83
CA SER A 7 -14.59 49.10 -54.75
C SER A 7 -15.05 47.75 -54.19
N ASN A 8 -14.15 47.16 -53.40
CA ASN A 8 -14.42 46.33 -52.23
C ASN A 8 -14.69 44.84 -52.45
N SER A 9 -13.82 44.00 -51.88
CA SER A 9 -13.97 43.70 -50.45
C SER A 9 -12.75 42.98 -49.86
N ASN A 10 -12.35 43.49 -48.69
CA ASN A 10 -11.90 42.79 -47.49
C ASN A 10 -11.43 41.35 -47.65
N TYR A 11 -10.20 41.04 -47.21
CA TYR A 11 -9.97 40.10 -46.10
C TYR A 11 -8.60 40.40 -45.44
N GLN A 12 -8.70 40.92 -44.22
CA GLN A 12 -8.00 40.44 -43.02
C GLN A 12 -6.46 40.47 -42.97
N ARG A 13 -5.99 41.27 -42.00
CA ARG A 13 -4.81 41.03 -41.16
C ARG A 13 -4.45 39.56 -41.07
N ASN A 14 -3.16 39.26 -41.24
CA ASN A 14 -2.50 38.32 -40.35
C ASN A 14 -1.01 38.60 -40.36
N ASP A 15 -0.55 39.26 -39.29
CA ASP A 15 0.82 39.23 -38.82
C ASP A 15 1.19 37.78 -38.51
N ARG A 16 1.50 37.01 -39.55
CA ARG A 16 2.01 35.65 -39.40
C ARG A 16 3.37 35.77 -38.76
N GLY A 17 3.43 35.43 -37.47
CA GLY A 17 4.66 35.26 -36.73
C GLY A 17 5.72 34.64 -37.63
N ARG A 18 6.83 35.36 -37.81
CA ARG A 18 8.01 34.84 -38.49
C ARG A 18 8.48 33.63 -37.69
N PHE A 19 8.00 32.45 -38.08
CA PHE A 19 8.69 31.21 -37.80
C PHE A 19 10.05 31.35 -38.47
N ASN A 20 11.03 31.75 -37.66
CA ASN A 20 12.42 31.84 -38.04
C ASN A 20 12.84 30.41 -38.38
N ARG A 21 12.74 30.04 -39.66
CA ARG A 21 13.20 28.74 -40.15
C ARG A 21 14.69 28.68 -39.81
N PRO A 22 15.14 27.67 -39.05
CA PRO A 22 16.54 27.55 -38.64
C PRO A 22 17.39 27.56 -39.91
N ARG A 23 18.20 28.60 -40.06
CA ARG A 23 18.94 28.87 -41.30
C ARG A 23 20.23 28.04 -41.37
N SER A 24 20.53 27.29 -40.31
CA SER A 24 21.77 26.57 -40.08
C SER A 24 21.51 25.11 -39.73
N SER A 25 22.20 24.19 -40.40
CA SER A 25 22.18 22.74 -40.12
C SER A 25 22.60 22.41 -38.68
N LYS A 26 23.36 23.32 -38.03
CA LYS A 26 23.77 23.19 -36.63
C LYS A 26 22.62 23.44 -35.66
N GLU A 27 21.77 24.43 -35.92
CA GLU A 27 20.61 24.74 -35.08
C GLU A 27 19.58 23.61 -35.10
N TRP A 28 19.33 23.03 -36.27
CA TRP A 28 18.50 21.84 -36.42
C TRP A 28 19.05 20.64 -35.64
N LYS A 29 20.37 20.37 -35.76
CA LYS A 29 21.02 19.30 -34.98
C LYS A 29 20.95 19.54 -33.48
N LEU A 30 21.05 20.78 -33.01
CA LEU A 30 20.95 21.12 -31.59
C LEU A 30 19.54 20.91 -31.05
N ILE A 31 18.52 21.32 -31.81
CA ILE A 31 17.11 21.08 -31.45
C ILE A 31 16.80 19.58 -31.44
N GLU A 32 17.23 18.85 -32.46
CA GLU A 32 17.08 17.40 -32.54
C GLU A 32 17.77 16.70 -31.35
N LYS A 33 18.99 17.10 -31.01
CA LYS A 33 19.75 16.52 -29.90
C LYS A 33 19.13 16.85 -28.54
N MET A 34 18.56 18.04 -28.35
CA MET A 34 17.86 18.44 -27.13
C MET A 34 16.54 17.67 -26.96
N VAL A 35 15.79 17.49 -28.06
CA VAL A 35 14.56 16.68 -28.07
C VAL A 35 14.87 15.21 -27.78
N MET A 36 15.92 14.66 -28.39
CA MET A 36 16.34 13.28 -28.11
C MET A 36 16.89 13.10 -26.69
N SER A 37 17.63 14.07 -26.13
CA SER A 37 18.17 13.97 -24.77
C SER A 37 17.11 14.02 -23.67
N SER A 38 15.98 14.69 -23.92
CA SER A 38 14.85 14.75 -22.98
C SER A 38 14.23 13.36 -22.74
N GLN A 39 14.31 12.47 -23.72
CA GLN A 39 13.66 11.16 -23.66
C GLN A 39 14.34 10.18 -22.69
N ASP A 40 15.63 10.38 -22.41
CA ASP A 40 16.40 9.56 -21.46
C ASP A 40 16.14 9.96 -20.00
N GLU A 41 15.83 11.23 -19.76
CA GLU A 41 15.58 11.77 -18.42
C GLU A 41 14.28 11.22 -17.83
N HIS A 42 13.26 11.02 -18.67
CA HIS A 42 12.00 10.37 -18.29
C HIS A 42 12.14 8.88 -17.95
N ARG A 43 13.15 8.19 -18.46
CA ARG A 43 13.38 6.76 -18.16
C ARG A 43 14.01 6.58 -16.79
N LYS A 44 14.98 7.43 -16.44
CA LYS A 44 15.59 7.43 -15.11
C LYS A 44 14.61 7.89 -14.04
N ALA A 45 13.80 8.91 -14.31
CA ALA A 45 12.77 9.39 -13.40
C ALA A 45 11.74 8.29 -13.05
N ARG A 46 11.35 7.46 -14.02
CA ARG A 46 10.44 6.32 -13.77
C ARG A 46 11.03 5.31 -12.79
N ARG A 47 12.29 4.90 -12.99
CA ARG A 47 12.97 3.93 -12.12
C ARG A 47 13.24 4.51 -10.73
N TRP A 48 13.61 5.78 -10.66
CA TRP A 48 13.84 6.49 -9.39
C TRP A 48 12.56 6.65 -8.58
N GLY A 49 11.42 6.92 -9.24
CA GLY A 49 10.12 6.95 -8.58
C GLY A 49 9.74 5.61 -7.96
N ILE A 50 10.05 4.48 -8.63
CA ILE A 50 9.81 3.13 -8.11
C ILE A 50 10.71 2.85 -6.90
N PHE A 51 11.99 3.19 -6.99
CA PHE A 51 12.95 3.03 -5.89
C PHE A 51 12.51 3.80 -4.65
N PHE A 52 12.20 5.10 -4.78
CA PHE A 52 11.74 5.90 -3.65
C PHE A 52 10.43 5.36 -3.06
N LYS A 53 9.46 4.98 -3.91
CA LYS A 53 8.21 4.35 -3.43
C LYS A 53 8.48 3.06 -2.66
N SER A 54 9.34 2.19 -3.17
CA SER A 54 9.70 0.95 -2.46
C SER A 54 10.36 1.22 -1.11
N LEU A 55 11.24 2.22 -1.04
CA LEU A 55 11.88 2.61 0.21
C LEU A 55 10.86 3.14 1.22
N THR A 56 9.88 3.93 0.77
CA THR A 56 8.78 4.40 1.63
C THR A 56 7.91 3.24 2.12
N PHE A 57 7.60 2.25 1.28
CA PHE A 57 6.88 1.06 1.71
C PHE A 57 7.66 0.24 2.73
N VAL A 58 8.96 -0.01 2.50
CA VAL A 58 9.81 -0.70 3.47
C VAL A 58 9.87 0.06 4.79
N TYR A 59 10.06 1.38 4.74
CA TYR A 59 10.04 2.23 5.92
C TYR A 59 8.70 2.12 6.67
N LEU A 60 7.57 2.16 5.95
CA LEU A 60 6.24 1.99 6.53
C LEU A 60 6.09 0.62 7.20
N PHE A 61 6.52 -0.46 6.55
CA PHE A 61 6.48 -1.81 7.12
C PHE A 61 7.34 -1.95 8.37
N VAL A 62 8.56 -1.39 8.38
CA VAL A 62 9.44 -1.38 9.55
C VAL A 62 8.82 -0.57 10.69
N MET A 63 8.26 0.60 10.38
CA MET A 63 7.52 1.41 11.35
C MET A 63 6.34 0.62 11.91
N LEU A 64 5.57 -0.07 11.07
CA LEU A 64 4.46 -0.91 11.51
C LEU A 64 4.93 -2.06 12.40
N MET A 65 6.08 -2.70 12.11
CA MET A 65 6.68 -3.75 12.95
C MET A 65 7.00 -3.24 14.35
N ILE A 66 7.60 -2.05 14.45
CA ILE A 66 8.02 -1.48 15.73
C ILE A 66 6.80 -1.07 16.56
N PHE A 67 5.78 -0.49 15.92
CA PHE A 67 4.60 0.02 16.62
C PHE A 67 3.51 -1.04 16.87
N ASN A 68 3.57 -2.19 16.19
CA ASN A 68 2.60 -3.27 16.36
C ASN A 68 3.29 -4.66 16.39
N PRO A 69 4.08 -4.96 17.44
CA PRO A 69 4.79 -6.23 17.57
C PRO A 69 3.85 -7.45 17.70
N GLY A 70 2.58 -7.24 18.09
CA GLY A 70 1.60 -8.32 18.23
C GLY A 70 0.90 -8.75 16.93
N MET A 71 1.06 -8.00 15.82
CA MET A 71 0.36 -8.31 14.56
C MET A 71 0.99 -9.46 13.76
N TRP A 72 2.30 -9.69 13.94
CA TRP A 72 3.02 -10.83 13.36
C TRP A 72 3.31 -11.94 14.36
N ASP A 73 2.88 -11.79 15.61
CA ASP A 73 2.95 -12.86 16.60
C ASP A 73 1.81 -13.87 16.36
N SER A 74 1.84 -14.53 15.21
CA SER A 74 1.21 -15.83 15.06
C SER A 74 2.15 -16.87 15.68
N GLY A 75 2.17 -16.92 17.01
CA GLY A 75 2.51 -18.13 17.77
C GLY A 75 3.98 -18.51 17.91
N THR A 76 4.93 -17.61 17.69
CA THR A 76 6.35 -17.91 17.98
C THR A 76 7.09 -16.71 18.54
N VAL A 77 6.57 -16.12 19.62
CA VAL A 77 7.50 -15.68 20.68
C VAL A 77 8.24 -16.94 21.08
N THR A 78 9.56 -16.97 20.89
CA THR A 78 10.43 -17.96 21.52
C THR A 78 10.20 -17.85 23.03
N ALA A 79 9.20 -18.57 23.51
CA ALA A 79 8.78 -18.63 24.89
C ALA A 79 9.75 -19.55 25.64
N SER A 80 11.05 -19.30 25.49
CA SER A 80 12.13 -20.11 26.06
C SER A 80 12.12 -20.07 27.59
N GLU A 81 11.41 -19.12 28.18
CA GLU A 81 11.20 -19.05 29.62
C GLU A 81 9.94 -19.82 30.04
N PRO A 82 9.99 -20.50 31.21
CA PRO A 82 8.82 -21.13 31.81
C PRO A 82 7.67 -20.13 31.97
N HIS A 83 6.51 -20.46 31.42
CA HIS A 83 5.31 -19.62 31.48
C HIS A 83 4.08 -20.46 31.79
N VAL A 84 2.97 -19.78 32.10
CA VAL A 84 1.67 -20.40 32.34
C VAL A 84 0.75 -19.99 31.20
N GLY A 85 0.14 -20.96 30.53
CA GLY A 85 -0.85 -20.69 29.50
C GLY A 85 -2.13 -20.09 30.11
N LEU A 86 -2.62 -18.98 29.58
CA LEU A 86 -3.87 -18.36 30.02
C LEU A 86 -4.93 -18.53 28.93
N VAL A 87 -6.05 -19.18 29.28
CA VAL A 87 -7.20 -19.35 28.39
C VAL A 87 -8.40 -18.63 28.99
N ASP A 88 -8.93 -17.64 28.26
CA ASP A 88 -10.09 -16.85 28.66
C ASP A 88 -11.35 -17.34 27.94
N LEU A 89 -12.34 -17.81 28.70
CA LEU A 89 -13.68 -18.14 28.21
C LEU A 89 -14.66 -17.05 28.64
N LYS A 90 -15.17 -16.25 27.70
CA LYS A 90 -16.09 -15.13 27.98
C LYS A 90 -17.34 -15.20 27.12
N GLY A 91 -18.51 -15.16 27.76
CA GLY A 91 -19.80 -15.17 27.06
C GLY A 91 -20.43 -16.56 26.95
N MET A 92 -21.55 -16.64 26.23
CA MET A 92 -22.36 -17.86 26.11
C MET A 92 -21.70 -18.88 25.17
N ILE A 93 -21.66 -20.16 25.58
CA ILE A 93 -21.06 -21.23 24.79
C ILE A 93 -22.01 -21.65 23.67
N MET A 94 -21.67 -21.28 22.43
CA MET A 94 -22.43 -21.58 21.21
C MET A 94 -21.49 -21.71 19.99
N ASP A 95 -21.89 -22.48 18.98
CA ASP A 95 -21.05 -22.83 17.81
C ASP A 95 -20.56 -21.62 17.00
N ASP A 96 -21.31 -20.51 17.01
CA ASP A 96 -20.99 -19.28 16.29
C ASP A 96 -20.61 -18.10 17.20
N SER A 97 -20.22 -18.37 18.45
CA SER A 97 -19.77 -17.34 19.39
C SER A 97 -18.26 -17.39 19.63
N GLU A 98 -17.70 -16.29 20.13
CA GLU A 98 -16.29 -16.24 20.59
C GLU A 98 -16.02 -17.28 21.70
N ALA A 99 -17.05 -17.71 22.41
CA ALA A 99 -17.01 -18.75 23.45
C ALA A 99 -17.42 -20.15 22.94
N SER A 100 -17.25 -20.44 21.65
CA SER A 100 -17.52 -21.78 21.09
C SER A 100 -16.65 -22.86 21.72
N ALA A 101 -17.20 -24.06 21.92
CA ALA A 101 -16.49 -25.22 22.48
C ALA A 101 -15.27 -25.61 21.64
N ASP A 102 -15.37 -25.56 20.31
CA ASP A 102 -14.26 -25.89 19.41
C ASP A 102 -13.05 -24.98 19.62
N ARG A 103 -13.29 -23.66 19.74
CA ARG A 103 -12.23 -22.67 20.02
C ARG A 103 -11.63 -22.85 21.40
N LEU A 104 -12.44 -23.23 22.39
CA LEU A 104 -11.96 -23.50 23.74
C LEU A 104 -11.06 -24.74 23.76
N VAL A 105 -11.48 -25.82 23.11
CA VAL A 105 -10.70 -27.07 23.02
C VAL A 105 -9.41 -26.85 22.24
N SER A 106 -9.44 -26.11 21.14
CA SER A 106 -8.23 -25.77 20.39
C SER A 106 -7.28 -24.92 21.23
N GLY A 107 -7.78 -23.84 21.86
CA GLY A 107 -6.95 -22.97 22.68
C GLY A 107 -6.35 -23.66 23.91
N LEU A 108 -7.09 -24.60 24.52
CA LEU A 108 -6.55 -25.44 25.60
C LEU A 108 -5.46 -26.39 25.07
N ARG A 109 -5.68 -27.04 23.93
CA ARG A 109 -4.68 -27.94 23.33
C ARG A 109 -3.39 -27.18 23.02
N ASP A 110 -3.50 -26.02 22.40
CA ASP A 110 -2.35 -25.16 22.07
C ASP A 110 -1.60 -24.72 23.35
N ALA A 111 -2.32 -24.38 24.42
CA ALA A 111 -1.73 -24.01 25.70
C ALA A 111 -1.02 -25.18 26.43
N PHE A 112 -1.45 -26.43 26.19
CA PHE A 112 -0.79 -27.63 26.72
C PHE A 112 0.38 -28.11 25.85
N GLU A 113 0.33 -27.88 24.54
CA GLU A 113 1.38 -28.29 23.60
C GLU A 113 2.60 -27.34 23.62
N ALA A 114 2.46 -26.15 24.20
CA ALA A 114 3.55 -25.20 24.39
C ALA A 114 4.70 -25.77 25.23
N GLU A 115 5.90 -25.87 24.63
CA GLU A 115 7.09 -26.57 25.15
C GLU A 115 7.53 -26.13 26.57
N HIS A 116 7.33 -24.86 26.90
CA HIS A 116 7.73 -24.29 28.20
C HIS A 116 6.55 -23.98 29.13
N SER A 117 5.33 -24.44 28.80
CA SER A 117 4.14 -24.27 29.64
C SER A 117 4.25 -25.15 30.89
N LYS A 118 4.24 -24.52 32.07
CA LYS A 118 4.25 -25.21 33.37
C LYS A 118 2.85 -25.57 33.88
N GLY A 119 1.83 -25.02 33.25
CA GLY A 119 0.44 -25.22 33.63
C GLY A 119 -0.47 -24.29 32.83
N VAL A 120 -1.77 -24.54 32.91
CA VAL A 120 -2.79 -23.77 32.21
C VAL A 120 -3.79 -23.22 33.22
N ILE A 121 -4.08 -21.92 33.13
CA ILE A 121 -5.13 -21.24 33.90
C ILE A 121 -6.30 -20.96 32.96
N LEU A 122 -7.43 -21.58 33.26
CA LEU A 122 -8.69 -21.32 32.58
C LEU A 122 -9.51 -20.30 33.37
N ARG A 123 -9.74 -19.12 32.77
CA ARG A 123 -10.61 -18.07 33.33
C ARG A 123 -11.96 -18.13 32.66
N VAL A 124 -12.97 -18.56 33.42
CA VAL A 124 -14.34 -18.67 32.93
C VAL A 124 -15.17 -17.49 33.42
N ASN A 125 -15.75 -16.75 32.49
CA ASN A 125 -16.82 -15.79 32.71
C ASN A 125 -17.93 -16.05 31.68
N SER A 126 -18.67 -17.12 31.91
CA SER A 126 -19.74 -17.57 31.03
C SER A 126 -21.04 -17.78 31.82
N PRO A 127 -22.21 -17.34 31.30
CA PRO A 127 -23.51 -17.70 31.86
C PRO A 127 -23.91 -19.16 31.59
N GLY A 128 -23.11 -19.93 30.85
CA GLY A 128 -23.39 -21.31 30.42
C GLY A 128 -23.70 -21.42 28.92
N GLY A 129 -24.29 -22.54 28.51
CA GLY A 129 -24.63 -22.86 27.13
C GLY A 129 -25.59 -24.05 27.03
N SER A 130 -25.84 -24.52 25.80
CA SER A 130 -26.69 -25.70 25.54
C SER A 130 -25.99 -26.99 26.01
N PRO A 131 -26.67 -27.93 26.71
CA PRO A 131 -26.07 -29.15 27.28
C PRO A 131 -25.35 -30.10 26.30
N VAL A 132 -25.52 -29.89 24.99
CA VAL A 132 -24.88 -30.69 23.94
C VAL A 132 -23.51 -30.15 23.51
N GLN A 133 -23.12 -28.95 23.99
CA GLN A 133 -21.89 -28.24 23.59
C GLN A 133 -20.92 -27.96 24.76
N SER A 134 -21.02 -28.68 25.89
CA SER A 134 -20.16 -28.50 27.08
C SER A 134 -19.49 -29.79 27.52
#